data_AF-A0A936L999-F1
#
_entry.id   AF-A0A936L999-F1
#
_cell.length_a   1.000
_cell.length_b   1.000
_cell.length_c   1.000
_cell.angle_alpha   90.00
_cell.angle_beta   90.00
_cell.angle_gamma   90.00
#
_symmetry.space_group_name_H-M   'P 1'
#
loop_
_entity.id
_entity.type
_entity.pdbx_description
1 polymer ?
#
loop_
_entity_poly.entity_id
_entity_poly.type
_entity_poly.pdbx_seq_one_letter_code
_entity_poly.pdbx_strand_id
1 'polypeptide(L)'
;MCRETLRRSVLQKFNDRYGWDCPGFDSLHNRLDYGKTAEYNELVNSLRVCDPAVGSGHFLVSALNELIALKSELGILCDRQGRRLRELRAVVGNDELIFTDTETDQPIGYRPGGRESQRLQEALFHEKQSLIENCLFGVDINPKSVMICRLRLWIELLKHAYYTAESSYKALETLPNIDINIKSGNSLISRFALDEDLSDVFRRQKFSRQDYLIAVQAYKSARDKDGKEELRAFIRKIKDEFRQSVFNRNPPCQTTLPETRAPRFADNNPVWPEVKTATPPWKKNAPNSRRRSTELERRLDDYKANRCTATRMAL
;
A
#
# COMPACT_ATOMS: atom_id res chain seq x y z
N MET A 1 16.49 8.18 0.40
CA MET A 1 15.83 8.66 1.64
C MET A 1 15.16 7.51 2.40
N CYS A 2 14.23 6.76 1.79
CA CYS A 2 13.52 5.65 2.45
C CYS A 2 14.46 4.60 3.08
N ARG A 3 15.42 4.08 2.30
CA ARG A 3 16.43 3.11 2.75
C ARG A 3 17.12 3.51 4.06
N GLU A 4 17.71 4.70 4.08
CA GLU A 4 18.49 5.18 5.24
C GLU A 4 17.61 5.37 6.49
N THR A 5 16.41 5.93 6.32
CA THR A 5 15.47 6.12 7.43
C THR A 5 15.05 4.79 8.02
N LEU A 6 14.70 3.80 7.18
CA LEU A 6 14.32 2.46 7.65
C LEU A 6 15.47 1.75 8.35
N ARG A 7 16.69 1.82 7.82
CA ARG A 7 17.89 1.26 8.47
C ARG A 7 18.12 1.84 9.85
N ARG A 8 18.09 3.17 9.99
CA ARG A 8 18.23 3.84 11.30
C ARG A 8 17.11 3.44 12.26
N SER A 9 15.88 3.34 11.75
CA SER A 9 14.72 2.98 12.57
C SER A 9 14.80 1.54 13.07
N VAL A 10 15.25 0.61 12.24
CA VAL A 10 15.50 -0.78 12.65
C VAL A 10 16.63 -0.82 13.67
N LEU A 11 17.77 -0.18 13.39
CA LEU A 11 18.92 -0.16 14.29
C LEU A 11 18.53 0.36 15.68
N GLN A 12 17.85 1.51 15.74
CA GLN A 12 17.35 2.09 16.99
C GLN A 12 16.45 1.11 17.73
N LYS A 13 15.55 0.44 17.03
CA LYS A 13 14.60 -0.49 17.64
C LYS A 13 15.26 -1.73 18.25
N PHE A 14 16.32 -2.24 17.63
CA PHE A 14 17.14 -3.30 18.21
C PHE A 14 17.91 -2.81 19.43
N ASN A 15 18.52 -1.62 19.34
CA ASN A 15 19.23 -1.00 20.47
C ASN A 15 18.29 -0.79 21.66
N ASP A 16 17.09 -0.25 21.45
CA ASP A 16 16.08 -0.03 22.49
C ASP A 16 15.58 -1.34 23.12
N ARG A 17 15.32 -2.37 22.30
CA ARG A 17 14.73 -3.64 22.76
C ARG A 17 15.71 -4.52 23.55
N TYR A 18 17.00 -4.49 23.19
CA TYR A 18 18.03 -5.36 23.74
C TYR A 18 19.10 -4.61 24.54
N GLY A 19 19.03 -3.29 24.63
CA GLY A 19 20.06 -2.46 25.26
C GLY A 19 21.41 -2.54 24.55
N TRP A 20 21.40 -2.74 23.23
CA TRP A 20 22.62 -2.78 22.42
C TRP A 20 23.06 -1.37 22.05
N ASP A 21 24.35 -1.21 21.78
CA ASP A 21 24.95 0.03 21.26
C ASP A 21 25.61 -0.27 19.91
N CYS A 22 24.80 -0.69 18.95
CA CYS A 22 25.26 -0.97 17.58
C CYS A 22 25.38 0.37 16.81
N PRO A 23 26.58 0.81 16.39
CA PRO A 23 26.75 2.06 15.64
C PRO A 23 26.27 1.97 14.19
N GLY A 24 26.08 0.75 13.67
CA GLY A 24 25.69 0.54 12.29
C GLY A 24 25.17 -0.86 12.01
N PHE A 25 24.75 -1.08 10.77
CA PHE A 25 24.08 -2.32 10.36
C PHE A 25 25.01 -3.55 10.41
N ASP A 26 26.29 -3.40 10.08
CA ASP A 26 27.26 -4.50 10.16
C ASP A 26 27.46 -4.97 11.60
N SER A 27 27.51 -4.02 12.55
CA SER A 27 27.61 -4.33 13.98
C SER A 27 26.35 -5.00 14.53
N LEU A 28 25.18 -4.62 13.99
CA LEU A 28 23.92 -5.27 14.32
C LEU A 28 23.91 -6.70 13.78
N HIS A 29 24.23 -6.89 12.50
CA HIS A 29 24.29 -8.18 11.83
C HIS A 29 25.18 -9.18 12.59
N ASN A 30 26.37 -8.74 13.00
CA ASN A 30 27.32 -9.59 13.74
C ASN A 30 26.85 -9.96 15.16
N ARG A 31 25.87 -9.23 15.71
CA ARG A 31 25.35 -9.44 17.06
C ARG A 31 24.09 -10.32 17.09
N LEU A 32 23.49 -10.58 15.93
CA LEU A 32 22.29 -11.40 15.83
C LEU A 32 22.60 -12.86 16.13
N ASP A 33 21.84 -13.43 17.07
CA ASP A 33 21.77 -14.87 17.29
C ASP A 33 20.71 -15.48 16.37
N TYR A 34 21.14 -16.24 15.36
CA TYR A 34 20.22 -16.87 14.41
C TYR A 34 19.30 -17.95 15.04
N GLY A 35 19.51 -18.34 16.30
CA GLY A 35 18.52 -19.09 17.08
C GLY A 35 17.24 -18.29 17.37
N LYS A 36 17.31 -16.95 17.34
CA LYS A 36 16.20 -16.02 17.65
C LYS A 36 15.67 -15.30 16.40
N THR A 37 15.92 -15.86 15.23
CA THR A 37 15.56 -15.24 13.93
C THR A 37 14.07 -14.83 13.86
N ALA A 38 13.16 -15.67 14.37
CA ALA A 38 11.73 -15.35 14.41
C ALA A 38 11.41 -14.14 15.30
N GLU A 39 12.05 -14.02 16.47
CA GLU A 39 11.89 -12.87 17.38
C GLU A 39 12.36 -11.58 16.71
N TYR A 40 13.50 -11.63 16.02
CA TYR A 40 14.04 -10.49 15.28
C TYR A 40 13.16 -10.09 14.09
N ASN A 41 12.61 -11.06 13.37
CA ASN A 41 11.67 -10.81 12.29
C ASN A 41 10.41 -10.10 12.83
N GLU A 42 9.85 -10.58 13.93
CA GLU A 42 8.71 -9.95 14.60
C GLU A 42 9.02 -8.54 15.11
N LEU A 43 10.24 -8.31 15.61
CA LEU A 43 10.67 -6.97 16.01
C LEU A 43 10.62 -5.99 14.83
N VAL A 44 11.09 -6.41 13.65
CA VAL A 44 10.98 -5.61 12.43
C VAL A 44 9.52 -5.49 11.95
N ASN A 45 8.70 -6.55 12.04
CA ASN A 45 7.24 -6.52 11.73
C ASN A 45 6.43 -5.60 12.64
N SER A 46 6.98 -5.21 13.78
CA SER A 46 6.35 -4.24 14.66
C SER A 46 6.61 -2.78 14.25
N LEU A 47 7.44 -2.52 13.23
CA LEU A 47 7.63 -1.17 12.69
C LEU A 47 6.34 -0.66 12.03
N ARG A 48 6.16 0.67 12.03
CA ARG A 48 4.99 1.33 11.46
C ARG A 48 5.47 2.48 10.58
N VAL A 49 5.16 2.41 9.30
CA VAL A 49 5.46 3.42 8.28
C VAL A 49 4.14 4.02 7.83
N CYS A 50 4.01 5.34 7.95
CA CYS A 50 2.80 6.06 7.57
C CYS A 50 3.12 7.12 6.52
N ASP A 51 2.38 7.09 5.40
CA ASP A 51 2.44 8.12 4.35
C ASP A 51 1.14 8.95 4.35
N PRO A 52 1.15 10.20 4.87
CA PRO A 52 -0.06 11.02 5.02
C PRO A 52 -0.55 11.63 3.69
N ALA A 53 0.19 11.48 2.59
CA ALA A 53 -0.18 11.95 1.26
C ALA A 53 0.24 10.92 0.20
N VAL A 54 -0.31 9.70 0.36
CA VAL A 54 0.23 8.49 -0.29
C VAL A 54 0.19 8.52 -1.81
N GLY A 55 -0.69 9.32 -2.41
CA GLY A 55 -0.78 9.47 -3.86
C GLY A 55 -0.89 8.12 -4.57
N SER A 56 0.03 7.86 -5.49
CA SER A 56 0.07 6.62 -6.28
C SER A 56 0.58 5.40 -5.49
N GLY A 57 1.04 5.57 -4.25
CA GLY A 57 1.59 4.51 -3.40
C GLY A 57 3.02 4.12 -3.71
N HIS A 58 3.75 4.89 -4.54
CA HIS A 58 5.13 4.58 -4.89
C HIS A 58 6.03 4.49 -3.65
N PHE A 59 5.94 5.46 -2.74
CA PHE A 59 6.75 5.47 -1.51
C PHE A 59 6.51 4.23 -0.64
N LEU A 60 5.25 3.79 -0.44
CA LEU A 60 4.96 2.60 0.35
C LEU A 60 5.48 1.31 -0.30
N VAL A 61 5.49 1.23 -1.63
CA VAL A 61 6.09 0.08 -2.34
C VAL A 61 7.61 0.10 -2.22
N SER A 62 8.26 1.26 -2.33
CA SER A 62 9.69 1.37 -2.06
C SER A 62 10.00 0.99 -0.61
N ALA A 63 9.19 1.43 0.36
CA ALA A 63 9.35 1.06 1.76
C ALA A 63 9.19 -0.46 1.99
N LEU A 64 8.23 -1.10 1.33
CA LEU A 64 8.05 -2.55 1.35
C LEU A 64 9.32 -3.26 0.85
N ASN A 65 9.81 -2.85 -0.33
CA ASN A 65 10.98 -3.47 -0.97
C ASN A 65 12.23 -3.30 -0.12
N GLU A 66 12.45 -2.11 0.43
CA GLU A 66 13.58 -1.82 1.33
C GLU A 66 13.50 -2.61 2.65
N LEU A 67 12.31 -2.79 3.23
CA LEU A 67 12.13 -3.63 4.42
C LEU A 67 12.49 -5.10 4.15
N ILE A 68 12.08 -5.65 2.99
CA ILE A 68 12.45 -7.02 2.61
C ILE A 68 13.96 -7.15 2.38
N ALA A 69 14.56 -6.22 1.64
CA ALA A 69 16.01 -6.21 1.41
C ALA A 69 16.80 -6.13 2.72
N LEU A 70 16.35 -5.27 3.64
CA LEU A 70 16.93 -5.13 4.96
C LEU A 70 16.82 -6.43 5.78
N LYS A 71 15.65 -7.09 5.75
CA LYS A 71 15.47 -8.39 6.42
C LYS A 71 16.36 -9.49 5.83
N SER A 72 16.54 -9.49 4.51
CA SER A 72 17.48 -10.40 3.84
C SER A 72 18.91 -10.13 4.28
N GLU A 73 19.33 -8.86 4.32
CA GLU A 73 20.66 -8.44 4.77
C GLU A 73 20.94 -8.84 6.23
N LEU A 74 19.95 -8.75 7.12
CA LEU A 74 20.06 -9.23 8.50
C LEU A 74 20.01 -10.77 8.62
N GLY A 75 19.67 -11.49 7.56
CA GLY A 75 19.45 -12.93 7.59
C GLY A 75 18.25 -13.32 8.47
N ILE A 76 17.21 -12.49 8.52
CA ILE A 76 16.02 -12.73 9.36
C ILE A 76 14.77 -13.15 8.61
N LEU A 77 14.88 -13.42 7.31
CA LEU A 77 13.81 -14.01 6.51
C LEU A 77 13.62 -15.49 6.85
N CYS A 78 12.39 -15.87 7.13
CA CYS A 78 12.00 -17.24 7.51
C CYS A 78 10.86 -17.75 6.65
N ASP A 79 10.77 -19.07 6.50
CA ASP A 79 9.58 -19.73 5.99
C ASP A 79 8.47 -19.84 7.05
N ARG A 80 7.32 -20.40 6.66
CA ARG A 80 6.17 -20.64 7.56
C ARG A 80 6.52 -21.50 8.79
N GLN A 81 7.57 -22.32 8.72
CA GLN A 81 8.04 -23.17 9.81
C GLN A 81 9.13 -22.49 10.66
N GLY A 82 9.46 -21.23 10.39
CA GLY A 82 10.51 -20.49 11.09
C GLY A 82 11.93 -20.84 10.65
N ARG A 83 12.10 -21.61 9.57
CA ARG A 83 13.42 -21.94 9.03
C ARG A 83 13.93 -20.80 8.17
N ARG A 84 15.17 -20.38 8.43
CA ARG A 84 15.81 -19.27 7.70
C ARG A 84 15.98 -19.57 6.21
N LEU A 85 15.78 -18.54 5.38
CA LEU A 85 16.07 -18.57 3.95
C LEU A 85 17.54 -18.21 3.72
N ARG A 86 18.45 -19.17 3.89
CA ARG A 86 19.91 -18.95 3.86
C ARG A 86 20.44 -18.53 2.48
N GLU A 87 19.91 -19.15 1.45
CA GLU A 87 20.39 -19.04 0.07
C GLU A 87 19.82 -17.82 -0.66
N LEU A 88 19.02 -17.00 0.03
CA LEU A 88 18.25 -15.92 -0.58
C LEU A 88 18.87 -14.56 -0.24
N ARG A 89 19.32 -13.85 -1.27
CA ARG A 89 19.70 -12.44 -1.19
C ARG A 89 18.63 -11.58 -1.86
N ALA A 90 18.16 -10.55 -1.17
CA ALA A 90 17.22 -9.57 -1.70
C ALA A 90 17.88 -8.19 -1.80
N VAL A 91 17.85 -7.58 -2.98
CA VAL A 91 18.43 -6.26 -3.26
C VAL A 91 17.41 -5.40 -3.98
N VAL A 92 17.36 -4.12 -3.65
CA VAL A 92 16.57 -3.14 -4.40
C VAL A 92 17.44 -2.46 -5.44
N GLY A 93 17.05 -2.56 -6.71
CA GLY A 93 17.71 -1.89 -7.84
C GLY A 93 16.67 -1.26 -8.75
N ASN A 94 16.85 0.01 -9.13
CA ASN A 94 15.89 0.77 -9.94
C ASN A 94 14.44 0.68 -9.42
N ASP A 95 14.25 0.82 -8.11
CA ASP A 95 12.95 0.67 -7.39
C ASP A 95 12.30 -0.72 -7.46
N GLU A 96 12.99 -1.71 -8.01
CA GLU A 96 12.52 -3.09 -8.08
C GLU A 96 13.26 -3.98 -7.09
N LEU A 97 12.51 -4.86 -6.43
CA LEU A 97 13.06 -5.88 -5.54
C LEU A 97 13.47 -7.10 -6.36
N ILE A 98 14.77 -7.42 -6.31
CA ILE A 98 15.37 -8.54 -7.03
C ILE A 98 15.83 -9.56 -5.99
N PHE A 99 15.53 -10.83 -6.25
CA PHE A 99 15.99 -11.96 -5.45
C PHE A 99 17.04 -12.74 -6.24
N THR A 100 18.22 -12.90 -5.65
CA THR A 100 19.31 -13.72 -6.19
C THR A 100 19.72 -14.81 -5.22
N ASP A 101 20.25 -15.88 -5.78
CA ASP A 101 20.88 -16.96 -5.02
C ASP A 101 22.25 -16.50 -4.50
N THR A 102 22.55 -16.76 -3.22
CA THR A 102 23.79 -16.27 -2.59
C THR A 102 25.06 -16.89 -3.14
N GLU A 103 24.99 -18.10 -3.70
CA GLU A 103 26.16 -18.83 -4.21
C GLU A 103 26.40 -18.55 -5.69
N THR A 104 25.33 -18.50 -6.48
CA THR A 104 25.40 -18.40 -7.94
C THR A 104 25.15 -16.99 -8.49
N ASP A 105 24.68 -16.06 -7.64
CA ASP A 105 24.26 -14.69 -7.99
C ASP A 105 23.23 -14.63 -9.13
N GLN A 106 22.54 -15.75 -9.39
CA GLN A 106 21.52 -15.84 -10.42
C GLN A 106 20.15 -15.43 -9.88
N PRO A 107 19.30 -14.78 -10.68
CA PRO A 107 17.93 -14.47 -10.30
C PRO A 107 17.14 -15.73 -9.96
N ILE A 108 16.46 -15.70 -8.81
CA ILE A 108 15.59 -16.80 -8.40
C ILE A 108 14.24 -16.67 -9.10
N GLY A 109 13.96 -17.60 -10.00
CA GLY A 109 12.66 -17.72 -10.66
C GLY A 109 11.76 -18.75 -9.98
N TYR A 110 10.44 -18.51 -10.02
CA TYR A 110 9.46 -19.49 -9.57
C TYR A 110 9.40 -20.68 -10.55
N ARG A 111 9.66 -21.89 -10.04
CA ARG A 111 9.59 -23.16 -10.76
C ARG A 111 8.50 -24.04 -10.13
N PRO A 112 7.32 -24.15 -10.77
CA PRO A 112 6.24 -25.00 -10.27
C PRO A 112 6.71 -26.45 -10.07
N GLY A 113 6.31 -27.07 -8.96
CA GLY A 113 6.66 -28.45 -8.61
C GLY A 113 8.00 -28.62 -7.89
N GLY A 114 8.84 -27.58 -7.82
CA GLY A 114 10.06 -27.58 -7.00
C GLY A 114 9.74 -27.31 -5.54
N ARG A 115 10.13 -28.20 -4.62
CA ARG A 115 9.87 -28.04 -3.17
C ARG A 115 10.47 -26.75 -2.61
N GLU A 116 11.74 -26.47 -2.91
CA GLU A 116 12.40 -25.24 -2.43
C GLU A 116 11.87 -23.98 -3.12
N SER A 117 11.57 -24.05 -4.43
CA SER A 117 10.98 -22.90 -5.13
C SER A 117 9.60 -22.54 -4.57
N GLN A 118 8.77 -23.53 -4.28
CA GLN A 118 7.48 -23.34 -3.61
C GLN A 118 7.67 -22.75 -2.21
N ARG A 119 8.60 -23.29 -1.41
CA ARG A 119 8.90 -22.80 -0.06
C ARG A 119 9.31 -21.32 -0.06
N LEU A 120 10.19 -20.92 -0.98
CA LEU A 120 10.63 -19.54 -1.14
C LEU A 120 9.48 -18.63 -1.56
N GLN A 121 8.67 -19.06 -2.53
CA GLN A 121 7.52 -18.30 -3.02
C GLN A 121 6.51 -18.05 -1.90
N GLU A 122 6.17 -19.08 -1.13
CA GLU A 122 5.29 -18.98 0.04
C GLU A 122 5.87 -18.03 1.09
N ALA A 123 7.14 -18.23 1.47
CA ALA A 123 7.79 -17.42 2.49
C ALA A 123 7.80 -15.92 2.11
N LEU A 124 8.16 -15.61 0.86
CA LEU A 124 8.19 -14.23 0.35
C LEU A 124 6.80 -13.60 0.27
N PHE A 125 5.78 -14.37 -0.15
CA PHE A 125 4.40 -13.90 -0.14
C PHE A 125 3.94 -13.54 1.26
N HIS A 126 4.16 -14.41 2.24
CA HIS A 126 3.75 -14.15 3.63
C HIS A 126 4.49 -13.00 4.27
N GLU A 127 5.79 -12.90 4.01
CA GLU A 127 6.59 -11.79 4.53
C GLU A 127 6.08 -10.45 3.97
N LYS A 128 5.89 -10.35 2.65
CA LYS A 128 5.29 -9.17 2.03
C LYS A 128 3.90 -8.88 2.56
N GLN A 129 3.05 -9.91 2.69
CA GLN A 129 1.70 -9.78 3.23
C GLN A 129 1.74 -9.22 4.66
N SER A 130 2.57 -9.77 5.54
CA SER A 130 2.72 -9.32 6.92
C SER A 130 3.15 -7.86 7.01
N LEU A 131 4.12 -7.45 6.19
CA LEU A 131 4.57 -6.06 6.13
C LEU A 131 3.47 -5.12 5.63
N ILE A 132 2.75 -5.49 4.56
CA ILE A 132 1.64 -4.69 4.03
C ILE A 132 0.51 -4.56 5.06
N GLU A 133 0.16 -5.65 5.75
CA GLU A 133 -0.93 -5.68 6.72
C GLU A 133 -0.58 -4.96 8.02
N ASN A 134 0.66 -5.06 8.49
CA ASN A 134 1.00 -4.62 9.84
C ASN A 134 1.86 -3.37 9.85
N CYS A 135 2.72 -3.17 8.86
CA CYS A 135 3.72 -2.10 8.87
C CYS A 135 3.31 -0.88 8.05
N LEU A 136 2.60 -1.05 6.94
CA LEU A 136 2.38 0.03 5.98
C LEU A 136 0.99 0.68 6.13
N PHE A 137 0.98 2.01 6.26
CA PHE A 137 -0.22 2.83 6.40
C PHE A 137 -0.16 4.03 5.46
N GLY A 138 -1.31 4.43 4.92
CA GLY A 138 -1.37 5.53 3.97
C GLY A 138 -2.69 6.27 4.02
N VAL A 139 -2.64 7.58 3.79
CA VAL A 139 -3.82 8.45 3.67
C VAL A 139 -3.69 9.33 2.43
N ASP A 140 -4.78 9.50 1.68
CA ASP A 140 -4.86 10.48 0.60
C ASP A 140 -6.26 11.12 0.57
N ILE A 141 -6.34 12.40 0.23
CA ILE A 141 -7.63 13.10 0.12
C ILE A 141 -8.44 12.60 -1.08
N ASN A 142 -7.78 12.19 -2.16
CA ASN A 142 -8.41 11.69 -3.37
C ASN A 142 -8.64 10.17 -3.27
N PRO A 143 -9.89 9.69 -3.28
CA PRO A 143 -10.18 8.26 -3.20
C PRO A 143 -9.60 7.45 -4.39
N LYS A 144 -9.40 8.07 -5.56
CA LYS A 144 -8.77 7.39 -6.70
C LYS A 144 -7.30 7.08 -6.44
N SER A 145 -6.56 8.02 -5.83
CA SER A 145 -5.16 7.81 -5.41
C SER A 145 -5.06 6.61 -4.47
N VAL A 146 -5.96 6.54 -3.48
CA VAL A 146 -6.06 5.41 -2.55
C VAL A 146 -6.26 4.08 -3.29
N MET A 147 -7.15 4.02 -4.29
CA MET A 147 -7.34 2.80 -5.09
C MET A 147 -6.08 2.40 -5.86
N ILE A 148 -5.39 3.37 -6.47
CA ILE A 148 -4.14 3.12 -7.21
C ILE A 148 -3.06 2.59 -6.26
N CYS A 149 -2.91 3.19 -5.07
CA CYS A 149 -1.98 2.71 -4.06
C CYS A 149 -2.27 1.27 -3.64
N ARG A 150 -3.54 0.94 -3.36
CA ARG A 150 -3.95 -0.42 -3.01
C ARG A 150 -3.63 -1.42 -4.13
N LEU A 151 -3.97 -1.07 -5.36
CA LEU A 151 -3.66 -1.89 -6.54
C LEU A 151 -2.15 -2.12 -6.68
N ARG A 152 -1.33 -1.07 -6.48
CA ARG A 152 0.12 -1.17 -6.58
C ARG A 152 0.71 -2.14 -5.55
N LEU A 153 0.26 -2.06 -4.30
CA LEU A 153 0.67 -2.99 -3.24
C LEU A 153 0.23 -4.43 -3.54
N TRP A 154 -0.98 -4.63 -4.07
CA TRP A 154 -1.44 -5.95 -4.50
C TRP A 154 -0.63 -6.53 -5.65
N ILE A 155 -0.29 -5.73 -6.67
CA ILE A 155 0.56 -6.18 -7.78
C ILE A 155 1.94 -6.61 -7.27
N GLU A 156 2.51 -5.88 -6.32
CA GLU A 156 3.81 -6.22 -5.73
C GLU A 156 3.75 -7.54 -4.93
N LEU A 157 2.63 -7.80 -4.26
CA LEU A 157 2.37 -9.07 -3.58
C LEU A 157 2.15 -10.23 -4.58
N LEU A 158 1.41 -9.98 -5.66
CA LEU A 158 1.10 -10.97 -6.70
C LEU A 158 2.35 -11.51 -7.42
N LYS A 159 3.45 -10.75 -7.46
CA LYS A 159 4.75 -11.26 -7.97
C LYS A 159 5.19 -12.54 -7.28
N HIS A 160 4.75 -12.75 -6.02
CA HIS A 160 5.08 -13.93 -5.22
C HIS A 160 3.87 -14.85 -4.98
N ALA A 161 2.78 -14.68 -5.74
CA ALA A 161 1.62 -15.57 -5.61
C ALA A 161 2.02 -17.03 -5.92
N TYR A 162 1.41 -17.96 -5.18
CA TYR A 162 1.66 -19.39 -5.30
C TYR A 162 0.33 -20.16 -5.27
N TYR A 163 0.35 -21.39 -5.78
CA TYR A 163 -0.78 -22.29 -5.72
C TYR A 163 -0.82 -23.03 -4.38
N THR A 164 -1.99 -23.09 -3.75
CA THR A 164 -2.12 -23.65 -2.40
C THR A 164 -2.24 -25.18 -2.42
N ALA A 165 -1.57 -25.85 -1.48
CA ALA A 165 -1.71 -27.29 -1.30
C ALA A 165 -3.16 -27.69 -0.92
N GLU A 166 -3.85 -26.85 -0.14
CA GLU A 166 -5.25 -27.03 0.26
C GLU A 166 -6.20 -27.15 -0.93
N SER A 167 -5.93 -26.44 -2.03
CA SER A 167 -6.73 -26.50 -3.25
C SER A 167 -6.25 -27.57 -4.23
N SER A 168 -5.40 -28.51 -3.79
CA SER A 168 -4.68 -29.43 -4.68
C SER A 168 -3.93 -28.70 -5.80
N TYR A 169 -3.35 -27.54 -5.48
CA TYR A 169 -2.64 -26.65 -6.40
C TYR A 169 -3.47 -26.14 -7.59
N LYS A 170 -4.79 -25.97 -7.41
CA LYS A 170 -5.70 -25.44 -8.44
C LYS A 170 -6.05 -23.97 -8.25
N ALA A 171 -5.90 -23.44 -7.04
CA ALA A 171 -6.20 -22.06 -6.71
C ALA A 171 -4.96 -21.32 -6.17
N LEU A 172 -4.86 -20.04 -6.52
CA LEU A 172 -3.84 -19.14 -5.98
C LEU A 172 -4.21 -18.68 -4.56
N GLU A 173 -3.20 -18.35 -3.76
CA GLU A 173 -3.40 -17.69 -2.48
C GLU A 173 -4.17 -16.36 -2.63
N THR A 174 -5.05 -16.08 -1.68
CA THR A 174 -5.92 -14.90 -1.73
C THR A 174 -5.20 -13.64 -1.28
N LEU A 175 -5.52 -12.51 -1.89
CA LEU A 175 -4.98 -11.20 -1.51
C LEU A 175 -5.60 -10.69 -0.20
N PRO A 176 -4.82 -10.00 0.65
CA PRO A 176 -5.30 -9.45 1.90
C PRO A 176 -6.18 -8.21 1.71
N ASN A 177 -7.09 -7.97 2.65
CA ASN A 177 -7.90 -6.75 2.67
C ASN A 177 -7.11 -5.59 3.31
N ILE A 178 -6.55 -4.71 2.48
CA ILE A 178 -5.65 -3.60 2.89
C ILE A 178 -6.35 -2.23 3.00
N ASP A 179 -7.66 -2.20 2.84
CA ASP A 179 -8.49 -0.99 2.87
C ASP A 179 -8.56 -0.33 4.26
N ILE A 180 -8.29 -1.09 5.32
CA ILE A 180 -8.13 -0.56 6.67
C ILE A 180 -6.82 0.21 6.84
N ASN A 181 -5.77 -0.16 6.12
CA ASN A 181 -4.44 0.44 6.24
C ASN A 181 -4.26 1.66 5.32
N ILE A 182 -4.79 1.60 4.09
CA ILE A 182 -4.73 2.69 3.14
C ILE A 182 -6.11 3.34 3.01
N LYS A 183 -6.29 4.58 3.47
CA LYS A 183 -7.60 5.23 3.60
C LYS A 183 -7.70 6.54 2.84
N SER A 184 -8.93 6.90 2.47
CA SER A 184 -9.22 8.27 2.04
C SER A 184 -9.49 9.15 3.25
N GLY A 185 -8.85 10.32 3.30
CA GLY A 185 -8.99 11.27 4.40
C GLY A 185 -8.13 12.51 4.24
N ASN A 186 -8.41 13.53 5.02
CA ASN A 186 -7.59 14.74 5.09
C ASN A 186 -6.60 14.61 6.26
N SER A 187 -5.33 14.39 5.94
CA SER A 187 -4.25 14.23 6.93
C SER A 187 -3.88 15.51 7.68
N LEU A 188 -4.32 16.69 7.20
CA LEU A 188 -4.10 17.98 7.88
C LEU A 188 -5.08 18.20 9.04
N ILE A 189 -6.18 17.47 9.08
CA ILE A 189 -7.20 17.63 10.12
C ILE A 189 -6.95 16.56 11.18
N SER A 190 -6.33 16.97 12.28
CA SER A 190 -6.31 16.15 13.50
C SER A 190 -7.34 16.67 14.48
N ARG A 191 -8.26 15.80 14.89
CA ARG A 191 -9.25 16.12 15.92
C ARG A 191 -8.74 15.88 17.34
N PHE A 192 -7.73 15.01 17.47
CA PHE A 192 -7.20 14.53 18.74
C PHE A 192 -5.71 14.81 18.80
N ALA A 193 -5.20 15.03 20.01
CA ALA A 193 -3.75 15.08 20.19
C ALA A 193 -3.17 13.67 19.99
N LEU A 194 -1.91 13.58 19.53
CA LEU A 194 -1.28 12.28 19.26
C LEU A 194 -0.98 11.48 20.53
N ASP A 195 -0.89 12.17 21.67
CA ASP A 195 -0.59 11.68 23.01
C ASP A 195 -1.83 11.56 23.91
N GLU A 196 -3.03 11.76 23.36
CA GLU A 196 -4.28 11.69 24.14
C GLU A 196 -4.53 10.26 24.64
N ASP A 197 -4.75 10.10 25.96
CA ASP A 197 -5.02 8.79 26.54
C ASP A 197 -6.45 8.31 26.23
N LEU A 198 -6.52 7.28 25.41
CA LEU A 198 -7.75 6.64 24.97
C LEU A 198 -8.18 5.48 25.89
N SER A 199 -7.42 5.17 26.93
CA SER A 199 -7.66 4.01 27.82
C SER A 199 -9.05 4.04 28.46
N ASP A 200 -9.52 5.22 28.85
CA ASP A 200 -10.85 5.39 29.45
C ASP A 200 -12.01 5.17 28.47
N VAL A 201 -11.78 5.36 27.17
CA VAL A 201 -12.79 5.05 26.13
C VAL A 201 -13.08 3.55 26.16
N PHE A 202 -12.05 2.73 26.34
CA PHE A 202 -12.18 1.27 26.44
C PHE A 202 -12.72 0.81 27.81
N ARG A 203 -12.60 1.60 28.88
CA ARG A 203 -13.17 1.27 30.20
C ARG A 203 -14.69 1.43 30.27
N ARG A 204 -15.25 2.39 29.54
CA ARG A 204 -16.69 2.71 29.56
C ARG A 204 -17.52 1.90 28.54
N GLN A 205 -16.86 1.22 27.61
CA GLN A 205 -17.51 0.50 26.52
C GLN A 205 -17.58 -1.01 26.77
N LYS A 206 -18.45 -1.68 26.00
CA LYS A 206 -18.53 -3.15 25.97
C LYS A 206 -17.35 -3.80 25.26
N PHE A 207 -16.58 -3.03 24.48
CA PHE A 207 -15.53 -3.53 23.60
C PHE A 207 -14.16 -3.03 24.06
N SER A 208 -13.21 -3.96 24.13
CA SER A 208 -11.81 -3.67 24.44
C SER A 208 -11.00 -3.34 23.18
N ARG A 209 -9.81 -2.77 23.38
CA ARG A 209 -8.82 -2.62 22.30
C ARG A 209 -8.50 -3.97 21.65
N GLN A 210 -8.46 -5.04 22.44
CA GLN A 210 -8.16 -6.38 21.95
C GLN A 210 -9.26 -6.89 21.01
N ASP A 211 -10.53 -6.65 21.34
CA ASP A 211 -11.66 -7.05 20.48
C ASP A 211 -11.62 -6.33 19.13
N TYR A 212 -11.26 -5.03 19.14
CA TYR A 212 -11.03 -4.29 17.91
C TYR A 212 -9.91 -4.88 17.06
N LEU A 213 -8.77 -5.21 17.68
CA LEU A 213 -7.63 -5.81 16.97
C LEU A 213 -7.98 -7.18 16.38
N ILE A 214 -8.69 -8.02 17.14
CA ILE A 214 -9.18 -9.33 16.69
C ILE A 214 -10.14 -9.15 15.50
N ALA A 215 -11.09 -8.21 15.59
CA ALA A 215 -12.03 -7.94 14.51
C ALA A 215 -11.33 -7.45 13.24
N VAL A 216 -10.33 -6.57 13.38
CA VAL A 216 -9.52 -6.10 12.25
C VAL A 216 -8.72 -7.24 11.63
N GLN A 217 -8.12 -8.12 12.44
CA GLN A 217 -7.37 -9.26 11.96
C GLN A 217 -8.27 -10.26 11.22
N ALA A 218 -9.44 -10.57 11.79
CA ALA A 218 -10.45 -11.42 11.14
C ALA A 218 -10.94 -10.82 9.82
N TYR A 219 -11.11 -9.49 9.77
CA TYR A 219 -11.49 -8.81 8.54
C TYR A 219 -10.40 -8.90 7.46
N LYS A 220 -9.12 -8.78 7.84
CA LYS A 220 -7.99 -8.87 6.90
C LYS A 220 -7.90 -10.24 6.24
N SER A 221 -8.17 -11.31 7.00
CA SER A 221 -8.11 -12.70 6.54
C SER A 221 -9.42 -13.23 5.95
N ALA A 222 -10.54 -12.52 6.10
CA ALA A 222 -11.83 -12.94 5.58
C ALA A 222 -11.78 -13.16 4.06
N ARG A 223 -12.29 -14.31 3.61
CA ARG A 223 -12.37 -14.69 2.19
C ARG A 223 -13.76 -14.44 1.60
N ASP A 224 -14.79 -14.63 2.40
CA ASP A 224 -16.19 -14.51 1.98
C ASP A 224 -16.70 -13.05 1.96
N LYS A 225 -17.66 -12.75 1.09
CA LYS A 225 -18.22 -11.40 0.94
C LYS A 225 -19.15 -11.03 2.09
N ASP A 226 -20.02 -11.93 2.53
CA ASP A 226 -21.03 -11.65 3.55
C ASP A 226 -20.34 -11.51 4.91
N GLY A 227 -19.41 -12.42 5.23
CA GLY A 227 -18.57 -12.30 6.44
C GLY A 227 -17.74 -11.00 6.48
N LYS A 228 -17.26 -10.50 5.33
CA LYS A 228 -16.59 -9.19 5.24
C LYS A 228 -17.52 -8.04 5.56
N GLU A 229 -18.75 -8.08 5.06
CA GLU A 229 -19.74 -7.02 5.28
C GLU A 229 -20.11 -6.94 6.77
N GLU A 230 -20.31 -8.08 7.42
CA GLU A 230 -20.57 -8.18 8.86
C GLU A 230 -19.40 -7.63 9.69
N LEU A 231 -18.18 -8.10 9.44
CA LEU A 231 -16.98 -7.62 10.14
C LEU A 231 -16.74 -6.13 9.91
N ARG A 232 -17.01 -5.63 8.70
CA ARG A 232 -16.91 -4.20 8.38
C ARG A 232 -17.95 -3.37 9.12
N ALA A 233 -19.18 -3.87 9.22
CA ALA A 233 -20.24 -3.24 9.99
C ALA A 233 -19.88 -3.22 11.49
N PHE A 234 -19.34 -4.32 12.01
CA PHE A 234 -18.88 -4.42 13.40
C PHE A 234 -17.74 -3.44 13.70
N ILE A 235 -16.71 -3.38 12.85
CA ILE A 235 -15.61 -2.42 12.98
C ILE A 235 -16.12 -0.97 12.91
N ARG A 236 -17.11 -0.70 12.06
CA ARG A 236 -17.74 0.63 11.96
C ARG A 236 -18.47 0.98 13.25
N LYS A 237 -19.25 0.05 13.79
CA LYS A 237 -19.95 0.22 15.07
C LYS A 237 -18.98 0.56 16.20
N ILE A 238 -17.89 -0.20 16.35
CA ILE A 238 -16.85 0.10 17.35
C ILE A 238 -16.27 1.51 17.14
N LYS A 239 -15.97 1.90 15.90
CA LYS A 239 -15.43 3.24 15.59
C LYS A 239 -16.42 4.37 15.90
N ASP A 240 -17.70 4.15 15.68
CA ASP A 240 -18.72 5.16 15.92
C ASP A 240 -19.00 5.30 17.43
N GLU A 241 -19.02 4.21 18.19
CA GLU A 241 -19.05 4.24 19.66
C GLU A 241 -17.81 4.95 20.22
N PHE A 242 -16.62 4.64 19.68
CA PHE A 242 -15.37 5.33 20.01
C PHE A 242 -15.49 6.83 19.76
N ARG A 243 -15.92 7.23 18.54
CA ARG A 243 -16.13 8.65 18.22
C ARG A 243 -17.04 9.30 19.24
N GLN A 244 -18.24 8.77 19.48
CA GLN A 244 -19.22 9.36 20.41
C GLN A 244 -18.62 9.59 21.80
N SER A 245 -17.89 8.61 22.34
CA SER A 245 -17.28 8.73 23.66
C SER A 245 -16.23 9.85 23.74
N VAL A 246 -15.46 10.05 22.66
CA VAL A 246 -14.45 11.12 22.61
C VAL A 246 -15.10 12.47 22.29
N PHE A 247 -16.14 12.51 21.45
CA PHE A 247 -16.97 13.69 21.21
C PHE A 247 -17.55 14.25 22.52
N ASN A 248 -17.93 13.38 23.46
CA ASN A 248 -18.46 13.81 24.76
C ASN A 248 -17.38 14.40 25.69
N ARG A 249 -16.10 14.11 25.46
CA ARG A 249 -14.96 14.68 26.23
C ARG A 249 -14.57 16.06 25.73
N ASN A 250 -14.44 16.18 24.42
CA ASN A 250 -14.13 17.42 23.71
C ASN A 250 -15.25 17.68 22.71
N PRO A 251 -16.41 18.21 23.18
CA PRO A 251 -17.42 18.72 22.26
C PRO A 251 -16.71 19.74 21.36
N PRO A 252 -16.98 19.74 20.04
CA PRO A 252 -16.38 20.74 19.18
C PRO A 252 -16.64 22.09 19.83
N CYS A 253 -15.59 22.88 20.05
CA CYS A 253 -15.79 24.24 20.50
C CYS A 253 -16.77 24.83 19.48
N GLN A 254 -17.98 25.19 19.91
CA GLN A 254 -18.78 26.16 19.21
C GLN A 254 -18.05 27.50 19.38
N THR A 255 -16.81 27.59 18.91
CA THR A 255 -16.41 28.81 18.24
C THR A 255 -17.37 28.90 17.08
N THR A 256 -18.52 29.54 17.31
CA THR A 256 -18.92 30.60 16.43
C THR A 256 -17.62 31.31 16.09
N LEU A 257 -17.12 31.08 14.87
CA LEU A 257 -16.12 31.98 14.32
C LEU A 257 -16.65 33.37 14.68
N PRO A 258 -15.92 34.19 15.44
CA PRO A 258 -16.36 35.54 15.60
C PRO A 258 -16.60 36.04 14.18
N GLU A 259 -17.68 36.77 13.93
CA GLU A 259 -17.87 37.48 12.67
C GLU A 259 -16.77 38.56 12.47
N THR A 260 -15.58 38.39 13.03
CA THR A 260 -14.34 38.96 12.55
C THR A 260 -14.09 38.42 11.16
N ARG A 261 -14.67 39.11 10.18
CA ARG A 261 -14.21 39.21 8.79
C ARG A 261 -13.20 38.12 8.44
N ALA A 262 -13.69 36.89 8.24
CA ALA A 262 -13.15 36.11 7.14
C ALA A 262 -13.14 37.11 5.97
N PRO A 263 -12.04 37.25 5.20
CA PRO A 263 -12.19 37.91 3.91
C PRO A 263 -13.37 37.19 3.29
N ARG A 264 -14.49 37.91 3.11
CA ARG A 264 -15.54 37.41 2.25
C ARG A 264 -14.78 37.24 0.95
N PHE A 265 -14.42 36.00 0.64
CA PHE A 265 -14.39 35.59 -0.74
C PHE A 265 -15.84 35.80 -1.16
N ALA A 266 -16.13 37.04 -1.54
CA ALA A 266 -17.31 37.37 -2.26
C ALA A 266 -17.29 36.37 -3.41
N ASP A 267 -18.38 35.62 -3.54
CA ASP A 267 -18.64 34.69 -4.62
C ASP A 267 -18.58 35.35 -6.03
N ASN A 268 -18.02 36.55 -6.19
CA ASN A 268 -18.03 37.32 -7.43
C ASN A 268 -16.75 38.15 -7.64
N ASN A 269 -15.55 37.56 -7.49
CA ASN A 269 -14.42 38.01 -8.29
C ASN A 269 -13.41 36.87 -8.54
N PRO A 270 -13.13 36.49 -9.79
CA PRO A 270 -12.19 35.40 -10.09
C PRO A 270 -10.76 35.79 -9.68
N VAL A 271 -10.06 34.87 -9.01
CA VAL A 271 -8.64 34.98 -8.59
C VAL A 271 -7.66 34.88 -9.77
N TRP A 272 -8.17 34.94 -11.00
CA TRP A 272 -7.39 34.92 -12.24
C TRP A 272 -7.82 36.13 -13.06
N PRO A 273 -6.90 36.91 -13.66
CA PRO A 273 -7.32 37.95 -14.61
C PRO A 273 -8.17 37.27 -15.68
N GLU A 274 -9.34 37.86 -15.99
CA GLU A 274 -10.29 37.31 -16.96
C GLU A 274 -9.55 36.89 -18.24
N VAL A 275 -9.34 35.59 -18.40
CA VAL A 275 -9.04 35.02 -19.69
C VAL A 275 -10.34 35.08 -20.45
N LYS A 276 -10.49 36.12 -21.29
CA LYS A 276 -11.51 36.16 -22.34
C LYS A 276 -11.60 34.77 -22.93
N THR A 277 -12.79 34.18 -22.86
CA THR A 277 -13.08 32.80 -23.23
C THR A 277 -12.78 32.55 -24.71
N ALA A 278 -11.50 32.32 -25.01
CA ALA A 278 -11.10 31.72 -26.27
C ALA A 278 -11.45 30.23 -26.18
N THR A 279 -12.30 29.79 -27.11
CA THR A 279 -12.61 28.37 -27.31
C THR A 279 -11.31 27.55 -27.32
N PRO A 280 -11.19 26.49 -26.47
CA PRO A 280 -9.94 25.74 -26.37
C PRO A 280 -9.58 25.12 -27.73
N PRO A 281 -8.28 25.02 -28.10
CA PRO A 281 -7.84 24.65 -29.45
C PRO A 281 -8.46 23.35 -29.98
N TRP A 282 -8.71 22.38 -29.09
CA TRP A 282 -9.32 21.11 -29.42
C TRP A 282 -10.82 21.20 -29.78
N LYS A 283 -11.55 22.22 -29.26
CA LYS A 283 -12.95 22.48 -29.65
C LYS A 283 -13.06 23.18 -31.01
N LYS A 284 -12.08 24.01 -31.40
CA LYS A 284 -12.02 24.61 -32.76
C LYS A 284 -11.72 23.56 -33.84
N ASN A 285 -10.96 22.52 -33.50
CA ASN A 285 -10.60 21.43 -34.43
C ASN A 285 -11.58 20.24 -34.43
N ALA A 286 -12.52 20.19 -33.49
CA ALA A 286 -13.53 19.13 -33.37
C ALA A 286 -14.40 18.89 -34.63
N PRO A 287 -14.79 19.93 -35.42
CA PRO A 287 -15.52 19.70 -36.67
C PRO A 287 -14.64 19.06 -37.74
N ASN A 288 -13.35 19.37 -37.77
CA ASN A 288 -12.41 18.92 -38.79
C ASN A 288 -11.93 17.48 -38.52
N SER A 289 -11.76 17.11 -37.25
CA SER A 289 -11.47 15.73 -36.83
C SER A 289 -12.67 14.81 -37.00
N ARG A 290 -13.91 15.28 -36.75
CA ARG A 290 -15.12 14.51 -37.08
C ARG A 290 -15.26 14.26 -38.57
N ARG A 291 -15.07 15.29 -39.42
CA ARG A 291 -15.08 15.13 -40.89
C ARG A 291 -14.01 14.16 -41.39
N ARG A 292 -12.79 14.19 -40.82
CA ARG A 292 -11.74 13.22 -41.14
C ARG A 292 -12.08 11.80 -40.69
N SER A 293 -12.75 11.62 -39.55
CA SER A 293 -13.24 10.30 -39.13
C SER A 293 -14.30 9.76 -40.07
N THR A 294 -15.27 10.59 -40.47
CA THR A 294 -16.34 10.18 -41.40
C THR A 294 -15.79 9.89 -42.80
N GLU A 295 -14.79 10.65 -43.25
CA GLU A 295 -14.10 10.41 -44.53
C GLU A 295 -13.26 9.13 -44.49
N LEU A 296 -12.58 8.84 -43.38
CA LEU A 296 -11.81 7.60 -43.21
C LEU A 296 -12.72 6.37 -43.08
N GLU A 297 -13.85 6.49 -42.39
CA GLU A 297 -14.88 5.45 -42.31
C GLU A 297 -15.49 5.17 -43.68
N ARG A 298 -15.79 6.22 -44.46
CA ARG A 298 -16.28 6.09 -45.83
C ARG A 298 -15.26 5.46 -46.77
N ARG A 299 -13.98 5.84 -46.67
CA ARG A 299 -12.89 5.21 -47.45
C ARG A 299 -12.65 3.76 -47.05
N LEU A 300 -12.86 3.41 -45.77
CA LEU A 300 -12.78 2.04 -45.29
C LEU A 300 -13.95 1.19 -45.84
N ASP A 301 -15.15 1.77 -45.93
CA ASP A 301 -16.32 1.10 -46.51
C ASP A 301 -16.21 0.96 -48.03
N ASP A 302 -15.64 1.95 -48.74
CA ASP A 302 -15.33 1.85 -50.17
C ASP A 302 -14.25 0.79 -50.46
N TYR A 303 -13.28 0.61 -49.55
CA TYR A 303 -12.26 -0.45 -49.62
C TYR A 303 -12.86 -1.83 -49.36
N LYS A 304 -13.77 -1.97 -48.39
CA LYS A 304 -14.50 -3.21 -48.11
C LYS A 304 -15.51 -3.58 -49.19
N ALA A 305 -16.06 -2.59 -49.90
CA ALA A 305 -16.98 -2.78 -51.02
C ALA A 305 -16.27 -3.04 -52.38
N ASN A 306 -14.93 -3.16 -52.40
CA ASN A 306 -14.13 -3.45 -53.60
C ASN A 306 -14.30 -2.42 -54.75
N ARG A 307 -14.58 -1.13 -54.44
CA ARG A 307 -14.86 -0.09 -55.46
C ARG A 307 -13.70 0.85 -55.79
N CYS A 308 -12.49 0.63 -55.31
CA CYS A 308 -11.34 1.46 -55.70
C CYS A 308 -10.53 0.82 -56.83
N THR A 309 -10.67 1.35 -58.04
CA THR A 309 -9.76 1.09 -59.15
C THR A 309 -8.37 1.64 -58.83
N ALA A 310 -7.38 0.75 -58.85
CA ALA A 310 -5.98 1.06 -58.63
C ALA A 310 -5.47 2.01 -59.73
N THR A 311 -5.24 3.28 -59.38
CA THR A 311 -4.40 4.15 -60.21
C THR A 311 -2.97 4.01 -59.73
N ARG A 312 -2.16 3.30 -60.51
CA ARG A 312 -0.70 3.21 -60.43
C ARG A 312 -0.09 4.61 -60.29
N MET A 313 0.73 4.84 -59.26
CA MET A 313 1.81 5.84 -59.35
C MET A 313 3.05 5.14 -59.89
N ALA A 314 3.50 5.60 -61.06
CA ALA A 314 4.82 5.32 -61.60
C ALA A 314 5.85 6.20 -60.91
N LEU A 315 7.00 5.58 -60.61
CA LEU A 315 8.35 6.10 -60.31
C LEU A 315 8.48 7.43 -59.53
#